data_AF-A0A7K2QBP2-F1
#
_entry.id   AF-A0A7K2QBP2-F1
#
_cell.length_a   1.000
_cell.length_b   1.000
_cell.length_c   1.000
_cell.angle_alpha   90.00
_cell.angle_beta   90.00
_cell.angle_gamma   90.00
#
_symmetry.space_group_name_H-M   'P 1'
#
loop_
_entity.id
_entity.type
_entity.pdbx_description
1 polymer ?
#
loop_
_entity_poly.entity_id
_entity_poly.type
_entity_poly.pdbx_seq_one_letter_code
_entity_poly.pdbx_strand_id
1 'polypeptide(L)'
;MVEIPDGLVRAQIGYEGDAGREFIAGLPARVAEFLERWDLRRTGPGMHGVTALVLPVERADGSAAVLKLGLVDEESAGEPVALRAWDGRGCVRLLAHDAATGALLLERLDERRPLSELAERDARRAVRVVGELLARLT
;
A
#
# COMPACT_ATOMS: atom_id res chain seq x y z
N MET A 1 10.25 -17.04 -1.94
CA MET A 1 10.38 -16.32 -0.65
C MET A 1 10.34 -14.82 -0.94
N VAL A 2 9.52 -14.06 -0.22
CA VAL A 2 9.47 -12.60 -0.37
C VAL A 2 10.56 -12.00 0.51
N GLU A 3 11.31 -11.05 -0.04
CA GLU A 3 12.28 -10.28 0.72
C GLU A 3 11.55 -9.11 1.39
N ILE A 4 11.67 -9.01 2.71
CA ILE A 4 11.06 -7.93 3.48
C ILE A 4 12.08 -6.78 3.56
N PRO A 5 11.75 -5.56 3.10
CA PRO A 5 12.70 -4.46 3.12
C PRO A 5 13.17 -4.11 4.55
N ASP A 6 14.48 -3.96 4.75
CA ASP A 6 15.07 -3.64 6.05
C ASP A 6 14.51 -2.37 6.68
N GLY A 7 14.14 -1.38 5.86
CA GLY A 7 13.53 -0.15 6.35
C GLY A 7 12.18 -0.38 7.01
N LEU A 8 11.37 -1.31 6.49
CA LEU A 8 10.11 -1.72 7.11
C LEU A 8 10.37 -2.47 8.42
N VAL A 9 11.35 -3.38 8.43
CA VAL A 9 11.73 -4.11 9.65
C VAL A 9 12.11 -3.14 10.77
N ARG A 10 13.00 -2.17 10.48
CA ARG A 10 13.41 -1.16 11.47
C ARG A 10 12.25 -0.31 11.94
N ALA A 11 11.38 0.15 11.04
CA ALA A 11 10.23 0.98 11.39
C ALA A 11 9.25 0.23 12.30
N GLN A 12 8.86 -0.99 11.91
CA GLN A 12 7.92 -1.80 12.68
C GLN A 12 8.45 -2.14 14.08
N ILE A 13 9.71 -2.54 14.18
CA ILE A 13 10.33 -2.81 15.49
C ILE A 13 10.43 -1.54 16.34
N GLY A 14 10.72 -0.40 15.71
CA GLY A 14 10.90 0.88 16.41
C GLY A 14 9.61 1.48 16.95
N TYR A 15 8.52 1.43 16.18
CA TYR A 15 7.23 2.02 16.56
C TYR A 15 6.32 1.04 17.30
N GLU A 16 6.27 -0.22 16.87
CA GLU A 16 5.29 -1.22 17.36
C GLU A 16 5.90 -2.25 18.31
N GLY A 17 7.22 -2.20 18.56
CA GLY A 17 7.90 -3.09 19.50
C GLY A 17 7.72 -4.57 19.18
N ASP A 18 7.14 -5.33 20.12
CA ASP A 18 6.89 -6.77 19.96
C ASP A 18 5.84 -7.08 18.89
N ALA A 19 4.79 -6.27 18.78
CA ALA A 19 3.78 -6.43 17.73
C ALA A 19 4.40 -6.26 16.34
N GLY A 20 5.32 -5.30 16.19
CA GLY A 20 6.09 -5.11 14.96
C GLY A 20 6.99 -6.30 14.63
N ARG A 21 7.64 -6.91 15.64
CA ARG A 21 8.45 -8.13 15.44
C ARG A 21 7.60 -9.30 14.96
N GLU A 22 6.45 -9.53 15.60
CA GLU A 22 5.51 -10.58 15.23
C GLU A 22 4.96 -10.37 13.81
N PHE A 23 4.57 -9.13 13.49
CA PHE A 23 4.14 -8.75 12.15
C PHE A 23 5.19 -9.09 11.08
N ILE A 24 6.44 -8.66 11.27
CA ILE A 24 7.53 -8.92 10.32
C ILE A 24 7.77 -10.42 10.16
N ALA A 25 7.73 -11.20 11.24
CA ALA A 25 7.93 -12.64 11.21
C ALA A 25 6.80 -13.37 10.44
N GLY A 26 5.55 -12.93 10.58
CA GLY A 26 4.39 -13.51 9.90
C GLY A 26 4.21 -13.04 8.44
N LEU A 27 4.85 -11.94 8.05
CA LEU A 27 4.64 -11.28 6.77
C LEU A 27 4.91 -12.18 5.55
N PRO A 28 5.96 -13.02 5.49
CA PRO A 28 6.18 -13.92 4.36
C PRO A 28 5.04 -14.93 4.14
N ALA A 29 4.47 -15.46 5.22
CA ALA A 29 3.34 -16.39 5.13
C ALA A 29 2.08 -15.67 4.65
N ARG A 30 1.82 -14.47 5.17
CA ARG A 30 0.70 -13.63 4.75
C ARG A 30 0.78 -13.22 3.29
N VAL A 31 1.98 -12.93 2.79
CA VAL A 31 2.20 -12.69 1.35
C VAL A 31 1.84 -13.93 0.53
N ALA A 32 2.30 -15.11 0.93
CA ALA A 32 1.99 -16.34 0.21
C ALA A 32 0.48 -16.61 0.18
N GLU A 33 -0.19 -16.45 1.32
CA GLU A 33 -1.65 -16.59 1.45
C GLU A 33 -2.40 -15.68 0.46
N PHE A 34 -2.09 -14.38 0.45
CA PHE A 34 -2.82 -13.44 -0.41
C PHE A 34 -2.47 -13.56 -1.90
N LEU A 35 -1.25 -13.98 -2.24
CA LEU A 35 -0.91 -14.28 -3.63
C LEU A 35 -1.72 -15.47 -4.16
N GLU A 36 -1.92 -16.50 -3.36
CA GLU A 36 -2.73 -17.66 -3.72
C GLU A 36 -4.22 -17.34 -3.70
N ARG A 37 -4.74 -16.84 -2.57
CA ARG A 37 -6.17 -16.61 -2.33
C ARG A 37 -6.79 -15.60 -3.29
N TRP A 38 -6.03 -14.61 -3.76
CA TRP A 38 -6.50 -13.60 -4.71
C TRP A 38 -6.01 -13.81 -6.14
N ASP A 39 -5.37 -14.95 -6.43
CA ASP A 39 -4.82 -15.30 -7.74
C ASP A 39 -3.94 -14.18 -8.34
N LEU A 40 -2.89 -13.84 -7.58
CA LEU A 40 -1.98 -12.74 -7.88
C LEU A 40 -0.58 -13.26 -8.21
N ARG A 41 0.01 -12.69 -9.26
CA ARG A 41 1.40 -12.92 -9.63
C ARG A 41 2.26 -11.71 -9.28
N ARG A 42 3.27 -11.89 -8.43
CA ARG A 42 4.25 -10.83 -8.12
C ARG A 42 5.00 -10.42 -9.39
N THR A 43 5.16 -9.11 -9.59
CA THR A 43 5.78 -8.54 -10.81
C THR A 43 7.10 -7.79 -10.57
N GLY A 44 7.49 -7.60 -9.31
CA GLY A 44 8.72 -6.87 -8.96
C GLY A 44 9.10 -6.97 -7.49
N PRO A 45 10.17 -6.29 -7.03
CA PRO A 45 10.57 -6.22 -5.62
C PRO A 45 9.47 -5.58 -4.75
N GLY A 46 9.48 -5.92 -3.46
CA GLY A 46 8.61 -5.25 -2.50
C GLY A 46 9.11 -3.84 -2.19
N MET A 47 8.17 -2.92 -2.08
CA MET A 47 8.38 -1.55 -1.64
C MET A 47 7.82 -1.38 -0.23
N HIS A 48 8.17 -0.29 0.44
CA HIS A 48 7.60 0.04 1.73
C HIS A 48 7.55 1.54 1.97
N GLY A 49 6.59 1.95 2.78
CA GLY A 49 6.62 3.22 3.50
C GLY A 49 7.13 3.00 4.92
N VAL A 50 6.45 3.57 5.90
CA VAL A 50 6.74 3.33 7.33
C VAL A 50 5.99 2.09 7.85
N THR A 51 4.72 1.93 7.47
CA THR A 51 3.79 1.03 8.17
C THR A 51 3.44 -0.27 7.44
N ALA A 52 3.74 -0.36 6.14
CA ALA A 52 3.25 -1.48 5.32
C ALA A 52 4.27 -1.92 4.27
N LEU A 53 4.20 -3.22 3.96
CA LEU A 53 4.76 -3.79 2.74
C LEU A 53 3.80 -3.53 1.58
N VAL A 54 4.36 -3.11 0.45
CA VAL A 54 3.63 -2.90 -0.80
C VAL A 54 4.27 -3.78 -1.87
N LEU A 55 3.50 -4.72 -2.42
CA LEU A 55 3.96 -5.66 -3.43
C LEU A 55 3.30 -5.36 -4.78
N PRO A 56 4.08 -5.05 -5.83
CA PRO A 56 3.53 -4.95 -7.17
C PRO A 56 3.14 -6.35 -7.67
N VAL A 57 1.90 -6.46 -8.14
CA VAL A 57 1.30 -7.72 -8.57
C VAL A 57 0.52 -7.53 -9.89
N GLU A 58 0.26 -8.64 -10.55
CA GLU A 58 -0.65 -8.76 -11.67
C GLU A 58 -1.79 -9.69 -11.24
N ARG A 59 -3.02 -9.32 -11.57
CA ARG A 59 -4.24 -10.09 -11.29
C ARG A 59 -4.44 -11.15 -12.38
N ALA A 60 -5.30 -12.14 -12.12
CA ALA A 60 -5.67 -13.18 -13.09
C ALA A 60 -6.13 -12.65 -14.47
N ASP A 61 -6.75 -11.47 -14.49
CA ASP A 61 -7.21 -10.79 -15.72
C ASP A 61 -6.08 -10.02 -16.46
N GLY A 62 -4.84 -10.12 -15.98
CA GLY A 62 -3.66 -9.43 -16.52
C GLY A 62 -3.53 -7.96 -16.10
N SER A 63 -4.48 -7.43 -15.31
CA SER A 63 -4.40 -6.04 -14.84
C SER A 63 -3.39 -5.87 -13.70
N ALA A 64 -2.71 -4.71 -13.69
CA ALA A 64 -1.72 -4.38 -12.68
C ALA A 64 -2.38 -3.87 -11.39
N ALA A 65 -1.87 -4.33 -10.24
CA ALA A 65 -2.33 -3.93 -8.92
C ALA A 65 -1.17 -3.87 -7.92
N VAL A 66 -1.43 -3.39 -6.71
CA VAL A 66 -0.51 -3.48 -5.57
C VAL A 66 -1.20 -4.13 -4.38
N LEU A 67 -0.56 -5.13 -3.79
CA LEU A 67 -0.96 -5.75 -2.53
C LEU A 67 -0.30 -4.98 -1.38
N LYS A 68 -1.09 -4.37 -0.50
CA LYS A 68 -0.64 -3.66 0.70
C LYS A 68 -0.95 -4.50 1.94
N LEU A 69 0.08 -4.77 2.74
CA LEU A 69 -0.01 -5.53 3.99
C LEU A 69 0.62 -4.72 5.12
N GLY A 70 -0.17 -4.41 6.15
CA GLY A 70 0.25 -3.70 7.34
C GLY A 70 -0.44 -4.25 8.59
N LEU A 71 -0.06 -3.70 9.75
CA LEU A 71 -0.87 -3.79 10.96
C LEU A 71 -2.09 -2.88 10.84
N VAL A 72 -3.19 -3.28 11.48
CA VAL A 72 -4.39 -2.46 11.59
C VAL A 72 -4.40 -1.83 12.97
N ASP A 73 -4.49 -0.52 12.99
CA ASP A 73 -4.55 0.34 14.17
C ASP A 73 -5.64 1.40 13.99
N GLU A 74 -5.77 2.31 14.96
CA GLU A 74 -6.77 3.37 14.92
C GLU A 74 -6.62 4.29 13.68
N GLU A 75 -5.38 4.53 13.22
CA GLU A 75 -5.10 5.41 12.07
C GLU A 75 -5.46 4.74 10.74
N SER A 76 -5.25 3.42 10.63
CA SER A 76 -5.43 2.65 9.40
C SER A 76 -6.80 1.97 9.27
N ALA A 77 -7.54 1.78 10.36
CA ALA A 77 -8.85 1.12 10.34
C ALA A 77 -9.87 1.80 9.39
N GLY A 78 -9.77 3.12 9.21
CA GLY A 78 -10.63 3.89 8.31
C GLY A 78 -10.27 3.79 6.83
N GLU A 79 -9.06 3.32 6.49
CA GLU A 79 -8.53 3.32 5.12
C GLU A 79 -9.44 2.59 4.10
N PRO A 80 -9.87 1.33 4.31
CA PRO A 80 -10.72 0.64 3.34
C PRO A 80 -12.10 1.30 3.17
N VAL A 81 -12.62 1.96 4.22
CA VAL A 81 -13.90 2.68 4.14
C VAL A 81 -13.73 3.94 3.29
N ALA A 82 -12.68 4.72 3.54
CA ALA A 82 -12.38 5.94 2.79
C ALA A 82 -12.12 5.64 1.30
N LEU A 83 -11.29 4.63 0.99
CA LEU A 83 -10.99 4.24 -0.39
C LEU A 83 -12.23 3.77 -1.17
N ARG A 84 -13.17 3.08 -0.50
CA ARG A 84 -14.47 2.73 -1.11
C ARG A 84 -15.34 3.95 -1.36
N ALA A 85 -15.38 4.89 -0.42
CA ALA A 85 -16.17 6.11 -0.57
C ALA A 85 -15.64 6.95 -1.74
N TRP A 86 -14.32 7.13 -1.83
CA TRP A 86 -13.70 7.96 -2.86
C TRP A 86 -13.67 7.30 -4.24
N ASP A 87 -13.61 5.97 -4.33
CA ASP A 87 -13.72 5.20 -5.58
C ASP A 87 -12.81 5.71 -6.72
N GLY A 88 -11.54 5.95 -6.39
CA GLY A 88 -10.55 6.44 -7.36
C GLY A 88 -10.64 7.95 -7.65
N ARG A 89 -11.53 8.69 -7.00
CA ARG A 89 -11.59 10.15 -7.11
C ARG A 89 -10.47 10.76 -6.28
N GLY A 90 -9.40 11.21 -6.93
CA GLY A 90 -8.26 11.83 -6.25
C GLY A 90 -7.34 10.86 -5.48
N CYS A 91 -7.65 9.56 -5.52
CA CYS A 91 -6.90 8.48 -4.88
C CYS A 91 -6.85 7.24 -5.79
N VAL A 92 -6.15 6.19 -5.36
CA VAL A 92 -6.23 4.87 -6.01
C VAL A 92 -7.57 4.20 -5.73
N ARG A 93 -8.05 3.34 -6.63
CA ARG A 93 -9.19 2.47 -6.34
C ARG A 93 -8.83 1.32 -5.40
N LEU A 94 -9.78 0.95 -4.53
CA LEU A 94 -9.74 -0.31 -3.79
C LEU A 94 -10.32 -1.44 -4.66
N LEU A 95 -9.49 -2.40 -5.02
CA LEU A 95 -9.87 -3.54 -5.86
C LEU A 95 -10.36 -4.73 -5.04
N ALA A 96 -9.77 -4.97 -3.87
CA ALA A 96 -10.20 -5.98 -2.91
C ALA A 96 -9.73 -5.62 -1.49
N HIS A 97 -10.43 -6.15 -0.48
CA HIS A 97 -10.11 -5.93 0.93
C HIS A 97 -10.49 -7.16 1.75
N ASP A 98 -9.60 -7.58 2.65
CA ASP A 98 -9.88 -8.60 3.64
C ASP A 98 -9.98 -7.96 5.03
N ALA A 99 -11.20 -7.92 5.59
CA ALA A 99 -11.47 -7.22 6.84
C ALA A 99 -10.84 -7.89 8.07
N ALA A 100 -10.61 -9.20 8.03
CA ALA A 100 -10.04 -9.93 9.16
C ALA A 100 -8.57 -9.56 9.38
N THR A 101 -7.84 -9.32 8.30
CA THR A 101 -6.40 -9.01 8.37
C THR A 101 -6.10 -7.54 8.05
N GLY A 102 -6.99 -6.84 7.36
CA GLY A 102 -6.76 -5.48 6.84
C GLY A 102 -5.96 -5.45 5.54
N ALA A 103 -5.79 -6.58 4.85
CA ALA A 103 -5.09 -6.59 3.57
C ALA A 103 -5.86 -5.82 2.50
N LEU A 104 -5.15 -5.05 1.67
CA LEU A 104 -5.73 -4.25 0.59
C LEU A 104 -5.10 -4.63 -0.75
N LEU A 105 -5.93 -4.79 -1.78
CA LEU A 105 -5.50 -4.80 -3.17
C LEU A 105 -5.92 -3.48 -3.80
N LEU A 106 -4.96 -2.71 -4.30
CA LEU A 106 -5.19 -1.36 -4.80
C LEU A 106 -4.81 -1.26 -6.28
N GLU A 107 -5.42 -0.29 -6.97
CA GLU A 107 -4.95 0.15 -8.28
C GLU A 107 -3.47 0.53 -8.21
N ARG A 108 -2.68 0.06 -9.20
CA ARG A 108 -1.26 0.38 -9.28
C ARG A 108 -1.05 1.73 -9.98
N LEU A 109 -0.33 2.63 -9.31
CA LEU A 109 0.21 3.85 -9.91
C LEU A 109 1.63 3.63 -10.45
N ASP A 110 2.13 4.59 -11.24
CA ASP A 110 3.53 4.62 -11.66
C ASP A 110 4.42 5.12 -10.52
N GLU A 111 5.05 4.18 -9.81
CA GLU A 111 5.94 4.45 -8.68
C GLU A 111 7.18 5.29 -9.05
N ARG A 112 7.50 5.43 -10.35
CA ARG A 112 8.66 6.17 -10.82
C ARG A 112 8.38 7.67 -11.03
N ARG A 113 7.16 8.12 -10.74
CA ARG A 113 6.74 9.52 -10.89
C ARG A 113 6.18 10.09 -9.58
N PRO A 114 6.93 10.06 -8.47
CA PRO A 114 6.45 10.59 -7.21
C PRO A 114 6.28 12.11 -7.28
N LEU A 115 5.29 12.65 -6.55
CA LEU A 115 5.05 14.09 -6.51
C LEU A 115 6.24 14.87 -5.90
N SER A 116 7.08 14.21 -5.08
CA SER A 116 8.28 14.81 -4.48
C SER A 116 9.30 15.28 -5.53
N GLU A 117 9.47 14.55 -6.64
CA GLU A 117 10.37 14.96 -7.72
C GLU A 117 9.90 16.27 -8.36
N LEU A 118 8.57 16.45 -8.49
CA LEU A 118 8.02 17.73 -8.93
C LEU A 118 8.21 18.81 -7.87
N ALA A 119 8.05 18.49 -6.59
CA ALA A 119 8.20 19.46 -5.51
C ALA A 119 9.61 20.05 -5.43
N GLU A 120 10.64 19.24 -5.70
CA GLU A 120 12.04 19.69 -5.79
C GLU A 120 12.27 20.73 -6.89
N ARG A 121 11.53 20.61 -8.01
CA ARG A 121 11.66 21.48 -9.19
C ARG A 121 10.70 22.68 -9.16
N ASP A 122 9.48 22.49 -8.67
CA ASP A 122 8.39 23.48 -8.59
C ASP A 122 7.39 23.11 -7.48
N ALA A 123 7.71 23.54 -6.26
CA ALA A 123 6.87 23.32 -5.09
C ALA A 123 5.45 23.90 -5.24
N ARG A 124 5.29 25.06 -5.90
CA ARG A 124 3.96 25.69 -6.09
C ARG A 124 3.07 24.82 -6.97
N ARG A 125 3.64 24.22 -8.01
CA ARG A 125 2.91 23.30 -8.88
C ARG A 125 2.60 21.99 -8.16
N ALA A 126 3.53 21.44 -7.38
CA ALA A 126 3.27 20.24 -6.59
C ALA A 126 2.11 20.44 -5.59
N VAL A 127 2.08 21.58 -4.88
CA VAL A 127 0.99 21.94 -3.96
C VAL A 127 -0.36 22.06 -4.70
N ARG A 128 -0.37 22.66 -5.90
CA ARG A 128 -1.59 22.72 -6.72
C ARG A 128 -2.10 21.33 -7.09
N VAL A 129 -1.21 20.43 -7.54
CA VAL A 129 -1.58 19.05 -7.90
C VAL A 129 -2.21 18.31 -6.71
N VAL A 130 -1.60 18.34 -5.53
CA VAL A 130 -2.20 17.67 -4.36
C VAL A 130 -3.50 18.33 -3.94
N GLY A 131 -3.61 19.66 -3.98
CA GLY A 131 -4.86 20.37 -3.69
C GLY A 131 -6.01 20.00 -4.62
N GLU A 132 -5.73 19.89 -5.93
CA GLU A 132 -6.71 19.46 -6.92
C GLU A 132 -7.14 17.99 -6.77
N LEU A 133 -6.25 17.12 -6.29
CA LEU A 133 -6.58 15.73 -5.98
C LEU A 133 -7.43 15.65 -4.71
N LEU A 134 -7.04 16.36 -3.65
CA LEU A 134 -7.78 16.41 -2.37
C LEU A 134 -9.19 16.98 -2.56
N ALA A 135 -9.37 17.99 -3.41
CA ALA A 135 -10.67 18.58 -3.71
C ALA A 135 -11.65 17.61 -4.41
N ARG A 136 -11.18 16.45 -4.89
CA ARG A 136 -12.02 15.41 -5.52
C ARG A 136 -12.47 14.33 -4.54
N LEU A 137 -11.86 14.26 -3.35
CA LEU A 137 -12.27 13.33 -2.29
C LEU A 137 -13.68 13.73 -1.85
N THR A 138 -14.67 12.94 -2.23
CA THR A 138 -16.10 13.21 -2.05
C THR A 138 -16.84 11.97 -1.60
#